data_AF-A0A950Z7F7-F1
#
_entry.id   AF-A0A950Z7F7-F1
#
_cell.length_a   1.000
_cell.length_b   1.000
_cell.length_c   1.000
_cell.angle_alpha   90.00
_cell.angle_beta   90.00
_cell.angle_gamma   90.00
#
_symmetry.space_group_name_H-M   'P 1'
#
loop_
_entity.id
_entity.type
_entity.pdbx_description
1 polymer ?
#
loop_
_entity_poly.entity_id
_entity_poly.type
_entity_poly.pdbx_seq_one_letter_code
_entity_poly.pdbx_strand_id
1 'polypeptide(L)' 'ERANLIAGKWVTTENGRRARVYTLTPTGKKRLVETESNWTVVSAGVQKVLKFA' A
#
# COMPACT_ATOMS: atom_id res chain seq x y z
N GLU A 1 9.82 -8.47 0.71
CA GLU A 1 10.88 -7.56 0.21
C GLU A 1 11.27 -7.75 -1.26
N ARG A 2 11.00 -8.89 -1.93
CA ARG A 2 11.49 -9.19 -3.30
C ARG A 2 11.18 -8.14 -4.39
N ALA A 3 10.16 -7.30 -4.24
CA ALA A 3 9.83 -6.22 -5.16
C ALA A 3 10.34 -4.83 -4.73
N ASN A 4 11.07 -4.75 -3.61
CA ASN A 4 11.61 -3.52 -3.02
C ASN A 4 10.58 -2.39 -2.79
N LEU A 5 9.31 -2.73 -2.56
CA LEU A 5 8.22 -1.76 -2.34
C LEU A 5 8.12 -1.31 -0.87
N ILE A 6 8.57 -2.17 0.04
CA ILE A 6 8.60 -1.89 1.48
C ILE A 6 10.02 -2.12 1.99
N ALA A 7 10.47 -1.23 2.87
CA ALA A 7 11.70 -1.37 3.63
C ALA A 7 11.35 -1.63 5.09
N GLY A 8 11.99 -2.63 5.71
CA GLY A 8 11.84 -2.90 7.14
C GLY A 8 13.02 -2.34 7.94
N LYS A 9 12.75 -1.61 9.02
CA LYS A 9 13.74 -1.19 10.01
C LYS A 9 13.41 -1.78 11.38
N TRP A 10 14.41 -2.33 12.05
CA TRP A 10 14.28 -2.68 13.46
C TRP A 10 14.38 -1.42 14.31
N VAL A 11 13.40 -1.23 15.19
CA VAL A 11 13.38 -0.16 16.18
C VAL A 11 13.21 -0.79 17.56
N THR A 12 13.81 -0.17 18.57
CA THR A 12 13.52 -0.50 19.97
C THR A 12 12.36 0.38 20.40
N THR A 13 11.26 -0.23 20.84
CA THR A 13 10.12 0.51 21.38
C THR A 13 10.46 1.05 22.77
N GLU A 14 9.68 2.01 23.24
CA GLU A 14 9.88 2.67 24.54
C GLU A 14 9.96 1.67 25.71
N ASN A 15 9.24 0.55 25.62
CA ASN A 15 9.26 -0.54 26.61
C ASN A 15 10.39 -1.56 26.37
N GLY A 16 11.45 -1.22 25.62
CA GLY A 16 12.64 -2.04 25.41
C GLY A 16 12.46 -3.24 24.46
N ARG A 17 11.30 -3.41 23.83
CA ARG A 17 11.04 -4.53 22.89
C ARG A 17 11.48 -4.16 21.48
N ARG A 18 12.08 -5.09 20.74
CA ARG A 18 12.38 -4.89 19.31
C ARG A 18 11.11 -5.08 18.49
N ALA A 19 10.79 -4.07 17.68
CA ALA A 19 9.72 -4.13 16.68
C ALA A 19 10.30 -3.91 15.28
N ARG A 20 9.74 -4.60 14.28
CA ARG A 20 10.04 -4.33 12.88
C ARG A 20 8.99 -3.36 12.33
N VAL A 21 9.42 -2.16 11.99
CA VAL A 21 8.56 -1.14 11.36
C VAL A 21 8.80 -1.16 9.86
N TYR A 22 7.71 -1.08 9.09
CA TYR A 22 7.76 -1.06 7.64
C TYR A 22 7.42 0.32 7.11
N THR A 23 8.17 0.76 6.11
CA THR A 23 7.93 2.01 5.39
C THR A 23 7.91 1.74 3.90
N LEU A 24 7.07 2.46 3.15
CA LEU A 24 7.09 2.41 1.69
C LEU A 24 8.39 3.02 1.17
N THR A 25 9.04 2.32 0.24
CA THR A 25 10.17 2.87 -0.52
C THR A 25 9.65 3.86 -1.57
N PRO A 26 10.52 4.67 -2.21
CA PRO A 26 10.10 5.53 -3.33
C PRO A 26 9.39 4.74 -4.45
N THR A 27 9.92 3.56 -4.80
CA THR A 27 9.30 2.65 -5.77
C THR A 27 7.95 2.12 -5.27
N GLY A 28 7.86 1.80 -3.97
CA GLY A 28 6.61 1.42 -3.31
C GLY A 28 5.54 2.49 -3.38
N LYS A 29 5.90 3.75 -3.13
CA LYS A 29 5.00 4.90 -3.25
C LYS A 29 4.50 5.08 -4.68
N LYS A 30 5.39 4.99 -5.69
CA LYS A 30 4.99 5.08 -7.10
C LYS A 30 3.99 3.97 -7.46
N ARG A 31 4.28 2.73 -7.07
CA ARG A 31 3.40 1.60 -7.30
C ARG A 31 2.05 1.73 -6.59
N LEU A 32 2.05 2.29 -5.39
CA LEU A 32 0.83 2.56 -4.64
C LEU A 32 -0.09 3.52 -5.42
N VAL A 33 0.46 4.65 -5.90
CA VAL A 33 -0.30 5.63 -6.70
C VAL A 33 -0.89 5.00 -7.97
N GLU A 34 -0.11 4.20 -8.70
CA GLU A 34 -0.60 3.47 -9.88
C GLU A 34 -1.77 2.53 -9.54
N THR A 35 -1.66 1.84 -8.40
CA THR A 35 -2.66 0.87 -7.95
C THR A 35 -3.94 1.58 -7.49
N GLU A 36 -3.83 2.69 -6.76
CA GLU A 36 -4.96 3.52 -6.33
C GLU A 36 -5.73 4.12 -7.52
N SER A 37 -5.00 4.59 -8.54
CA SER A 37 -5.61 5.06 -9.80
C SER A 37 -6.41 3.95 -10.48
N ASN A 38 -5.81 2.76 -10.62
CA ASN A 38 -6.51 1.61 -11.21
C ASN A 38 -7.75 1.21 -10.39
N TRP A 39 -7.66 1.24 -9.06
CA TRP A 39 -8.79 0.96 -8.18
C TRP A 39 -9.95 1.94 -8.37
N THR A 40 -9.65 3.20 -8.63
CA THR A 40 -10.66 4.23 -8.94
C THR A 40 -11.41 3.88 -10.23
N VAL A 41 -10.72 3.40 -11.26
CA VAL A 41 -11.34 2.97 -12.52
C VAL A 41 -12.24 1.75 -12.31
N VAL A 42 -11.73 0.73 -11.61
CA VAL A 42 -12.46 -0.51 -11.34
C VAL A 42 -13.73 -0.23 -10.52
N SER A 43 -13.60 0.54 -9.43
CA SER A 43 -14.74 0.89 -8.57
C SER A 43 -15.80 1.70 -9.33
N ALA A 44 -15.40 2.63 -10.21
CA ALA A 44 -16.34 3.33 -11.09
C ALA A 44 -17.08 2.38 -12.05
N GLY A 45 -16.40 1.34 -12.57
CA GLY A 45 -17.02 0.29 -13.37
C GLY A 45 -18.06 -0.50 -12.58
N VAL A 46 -17.72 -0.95 -11.37
CA VAL A 46 -18.65 -1.65 -10.47
C VAL A 46 -19.86 -0.78 -10.15
N GLN A 47 -19.65 0.50 -9.82
CA GLN A 47 -20.74 1.45 -9.56
C GLN A 47 -21.69 1.61 -10.75
N LYS A 48 -21.18 1.59 -11.99
CA LYS A 48 -22.02 1.63 -13.18
C LYS A 48 -22.90 0.39 -13.26
N VAL A 49 -22.33 -0.81 -13.10
CA VAL A 49 -23.10 -2.06 -13.14
C VAL A 49 -24.21 -2.05 -12.08
N LEU A 50 -23.89 -1.65 -10.85
CA LEU A 50 -24.87 -1.57 -9.76
C LEU A 50 -25.99 -0.55 -9.99
N LYS A 51 -25.77 0.48 -10.80
CA LYS A 51 -26.82 1.47 -11.15
C LYS A 51 -27.79 0.99 -12.23
N PHE A 52 -27.43 -0.07 -12.97
CA PHE A 52 -28.28 -0.66 -14.01
C PHE A 52 -29.02 -1.92 -13.55
N ALA A 53 -28.75 -2.41 -12.33
CA ALA A 53 -29.46 -3.51 -11.68
C ALA A 53 -30.58 -2.98 -10.81
#